data_AF-A0A1J3G769-F1
#
_entry.id   AF-A0A1J3G769-F1
#
_cell.length_a   1.000
_cell.length_b   1.000
_cell.length_c   1.000
_cell.angle_alpha   90.00
_cell.angle_beta   90.00
_cell.angle_gamma   90.00
#
_symmetry.space_group_name_H-M   'P 1'
#
loop_
_entity.id
_entity.type
_entity.pdbx_description
1 polymer ?
#
loop_
_entity_poly.entity_id
_entity_poly.type
_entity_poly.pdbx_seq_one_letter_code
_entity_poly.pdbx_strand_id
1 'polypeptide(L)'
;MKRGTISTLGNFIQLFSLGSFRDTPNARGLSFSTIADCRPFPDYSPKKASVRDTELVHQITNVIKLRRAEPLRRSLKPYECKFRTDHLIWVLMKIKCDYRLVLDFFDWARSRRDSNLESLCIVTHLAVASKDLQVAHSLVSSFWERPKLNVTDSFVQFFDLLVYTYKDWGSDPRVFDVFFQVLVEFGMLREARKVFEKMLNYGLVLSVESCNLYLDRLSKDCNQSATAVIVFREFPQVGVCWNVASYNIVIHCVCQLGRIIEAHHLLLLMELKGYTPDVISYSTVINGYCRFGELEKVWKLIEEMKRKGLKPNSYTYGTIILLLCRTCKLTEAEEAFREMIRQGIVPDTVV
;
A
#
# COMPACT_ATOMS: atom_id res chain seq x y z
N MET A 1 -2.56 46.82 -22.20
CA MET A 1 -2.78 45.44 -22.71
C MET A 1 -2.15 44.43 -21.74
N LYS A 2 -2.92 43.85 -20.81
CA LYS A 2 -2.56 42.67 -20.00
C LYS A 2 -3.78 42.29 -19.14
N ARG A 3 -4.77 41.65 -19.75
CA ARG A 3 -5.94 41.04 -19.06
C ARG A 3 -6.38 39.70 -19.69
N GLY A 4 -5.56 39.09 -20.55
CA GLY A 4 -5.92 37.90 -21.32
C GLY A 4 -5.48 36.55 -20.77
N THR A 5 -4.66 36.50 -19.71
CA THR A 5 -3.99 35.24 -19.29
C THR A 5 -4.58 34.61 -18.02
N ILE A 6 -5.50 35.27 -17.33
CA ILE A 6 -6.09 34.77 -16.08
C ILE A 6 -7.38 33.95 -16.35
N SER A 7 -8.06 34.17 -17.48
CA SER A 7 -9.29 33.42 -17.82
C SER A 7 -9.03 31.99 -18.30
N THR A 8 -7.82 31.69 -18.81
CA THR A 8 -7.44 30.32 -19.22
C THR A 8 -7.00 29.45 -18.04
N LEU A 9 -6.44 30.02 -16.97
CA LEU A 9 -6.06 29.27 -15.76
C LEU A 9 -7.26 28.75 -14.96
N GLY A 10 -8.36 29.51 -14.90
CA GLY A 10 -9.60 29.07 -14.22
C GLY A 10 -10.25 27.86 -14.90
N ASN A 11 -10.15 27.76 -16.22
CA ASN A 11 -10.67 26.64 -16.99
C ASN A 11 -9.82 25.36 -16.87
N PHE A 12 -8.51 25.47 -16.57
CA PHE A 12 -7.62 24.31 -16.42
C PHE A 12 -7.89 23.50 -15.14
N ILE A 13 -8.29 24.17 -14.05
CA ILE A 13 -8.68 23.49 -12.80
C ILE A 13 -10.05 22.81 -12.97
N GLN A 14 -10.97 23.40 -13.74
CA GLN A 14 -12.29 22.79 -14.01
C GLN A 14 -12.23 21.57 -14.95
N LEU A 15 -11.25 21.50 -15.87
CA LEU A 15 -11.10 20.37 -16.80
C LEU A 15 -10.79 19.04 -16.11
N PHE A 16 -10.09 19.06 -14.97
CA PHE A 16 -9.88 17.86 -14.14
C PHE A 16 -11.01 17.59 -13.15
N SER A 17 -11.88 18.56 -12.86
CA SER A 17 -13.01 18.37 -11.96
C SER A 17 -14.28 17.82 -12.64
N LEU A 18 -14.51 18.01 -13.96
CA LEU A 18 -15.86 17.72 -14.52
C LEU A 18 -15.94 17.09 -15.93
N GLY A 19 -14.83 16.89 -16.67
CA GLY A 19 -14.93 16.74 -18.13
C GLY A 19 -14.84 15.35 -18.79
N SER A 20 -14.01 14.40 -18.32
CA SER A 20 -13.59 13.27 -19.19
C SER A 20 -14.07 11.86 -18.77
N PHE A 21 -14.88 11.73 -17.72
CA PHE A 21 -15.31 10.41 -17.20
C PHE A 21 -16.80 10.33 -16.85
N ARG A 22 -17.66 11.13 -17.50
CA ARG A 22 -19.10 11.13 -17.19
C ARG A 22 -19.86 9.85 -17.57
N ASP A 23 -19.22 8.86 -18.19
CA ASP A 23 -19.90 7.62 -18.60
C ASP A 23 -19.41 6.37 -17.84
N THR A 24 -19.47 6.42 -16.51
CA THR A 24 -19.63 5.18 -15.71
C THR A 24 -20.82 5.36 -14.74
N PRO A 25 -21.93 4.62 -14.89
CA PRO A 25 -23.18 4.90 -14.16
C PRO A 25 -23.18 4.61 -12.64
N ASN A 26 -22.02 4.42 -11.98
CA ASN A 26 -21.98 3.89 -10.61
C ASN A 26 -20.93 4.50 -9.66
N ALA A 27 -20.33 5.65 -9.98
CA ALA A 27 -19.41 6.32 -9.07
C ALA A 27 -20.15 7.02 -7.91
N ARG A 28 -20.62 6.27 -6.92
CA ARG A 28 -20.85 6.81 -5.57
C ARG A 28 -19.47 7.17 -5.01
N GLY A 29 -19.12 8.45 -5.02
CA GLY A 29 -17.85 8.94 -4.46
C GLY A 29 -17.72 8.60 -2.97
N LEU A 30 -16.49 8.52 -2.48
CA LEU A 30 -16.20 8.30 -1.06
C LEU A 30 -16.86 9.42 -0.23
N SER A 31 -17.77 9.07 0.67
CA SER A 31 -18.45 10.02 1.54
C SER A 31 -17.60 10.32 2.77
N PHE A 32 -17.29 11.59 3.00
CA PHE A 32 -16.66 12.05 4.23
C PHE A 32 -17.68 12.01 5.39
N SER A 33 -17.38 11.27 6.44
CA SER A 33 -17.93 11.55 7.76
C SER A 33 -17.07 12.65 8.37
N THR A 34 -17.65 13.74 8.90
CA THR A 34 -16.83 14.77 9.56
C THR A 34 -16.05 14.16 10.72
N ILE A 35 -14.97 14.77 11.22
CA ILE A 35 -14.23 14.23 12.38
C ILE A 35 -15.18 14.01 13.59
N ALA A 36 -16.27 14.78 13.66
CA ALA A 36 -17.34 14.61 14.65
C ALA A 36 -18.21 13.34 14.46
N ASP A 37 -18.14 12.71 13.30
CA ASP A 37 -18.90 11.52 12.91
C ASP A 37 -18.06 10.22 12.94
N CYS A 38 -16.76 10.30 13.32
CA CYS A 38 -15.92 9.11 13.42
C CYS A 38 -16.37 8.21 14.58
N ARG A 39 -16.46 6.91 14.32
CA ARG A 39 -16.79 5.91 15.32
C ARG A 39 -15.60 5.73 16.27
N PRO A 40 -15.83 5.75 17.60
CA PRO A 40 -14.78 5.39 18.54
C PRO A 40 -14.40 3.91 18.36
N PHE A 41 -13.13 3.59 18.63
CA PHE A 41 -12.73 2.20 18.76
C PHE A 41 -13.51 1.55 19.92
N PRO A 42 -14.01 0.32 19.73
CA PRO A 42 -14.74 -0.39 20.78
C PRO A 42 -13.83 -0.71 21.97
N ASP A 43 -14.44 -0.87 23.15
CA ASP A 43 -13.75 -1.35 24.34
C ASP A 43 -13.50 -2.86 24.23
N TYR A 44 -12.24 -3.27 24.33
CA TYR A 44 -11.90 -4.69 24.29
C TYR A 44 -12.21 -5.33 25.64
N SER A 45 -12.98 -6.42 25.62
CA SER A 45 -13.34 -7.16 26.83
C SER A 45 -13.18 -8.67 26.58
N PRO A 46 -12.01 -9.26 26.89
CA PRO A 46 -11.83 -10.69 26.77
C PRO A 46 -12.81 -11.43 27.69
N LYS A 47 -13.09 -12.70 27.37
CA LYS A 47 -13.95 -13.55 28.20
C LYS A 47 -13.45 -13.55 29.65
N LYS A 48 -14.39 -13.51 30.60
CA LYS A 48 -14.07 -13.57 32.03
C LYS A 48 -13.55 -14.95 32.40
N ALA A 49 -12.38 -14.99 33.03
CA ALA A 49 -11.79 -16.22 33.54
C ALA A 49 -12.57 -16.75 34.74
N SER A 50 -12.73 -18.08 34.84
CA SER A 50 -13.15 -18.69 36.10
C SER A 50 -12.04 -18.62 37.15
N VAL A 51 -12.35 -18.92 38.42
CA VAL A 51 -11.34 -18.98 39.49
C VAL A 51 -10.24 -19.98 39.15
N ARG A 52 -10.61 -21.15 38.61
CA ARG A 52 -9.65 -22.20 38.20
C ARG A 52 -8.75 -21.74 37.06
N ASP A 53 -9.33 -21.03 36.09
CA ASP A 53 -8.58 -20.48 34.96
C ASP A 53 -7.59 -19.39 35.41
N THR A 54 -8.00 -18.55 36.37
CA THR A 54 -7.15 -17.49 36.92
C THR A 54 -5.92 -18.05 37.62
N GLU A 55 -6.11 -19.10 38.43
CA GLU A 55 -5.02 -19.81 39.09
C GLU A 55 -4.06 -20.45 38.07
N LEU A 56 -4.60 -21.12 37.05
CA LEU A 56 -3.80 -21.71 35.98
C LEU A 56 -2.99 -20.66 35.22
N VAL A 57 -3.60 -19.52 34.86
CA VAL A 57 -2.93 -18.39 34.21
C VAL A 57 -1.82 -17.83 35.10
N HIS A 58 -2.05 -17.71 36.41
CA HIS A 58 -1.03 -17.24 37.35
C HIS A 58 0.16 -18.20 37.41
N GLN A 59 -0.07 -19.50 37.52
CA GLN A 59 0.97 -20.53 37.52
C GLN A 59 1.79 -20.51 36.22
N ILE A 60 1.11 -20.50 35.07
CA ILE A 60 1.76 -20.42 33.75
C ILE A 60 2.59 -19.12 33.65
N THR A 61 2.03 -17.98 34.04
CA THR A 61 2.72 -16.69 34.00
C THR A 61 3.98 -16.70 34.85
N ASN A 62 3.93 -17.25 36.06
CA ASN A 62 5.09 -17.34 36.95
C ASN A 62 6.17 -18.25 36.38
N VAL A 63 5.79 -19.43 35.86
CA VAL A 63 6.74 -20.35 35.21
C VAL A 63 7.43 -19.67 34.03
N ILE A 64 6.67 -18.96 33.20
CA ILE A 64 7.19 -18.26 32.02
C ILE A 64 8.15 -17.13 32.43
N LYS A 65 7.80 -16.32 33.44
CA LYS A 65 8.64 -15.19 33.89
C LYS A 65 9.88 -15.61 34.67
N LEU A 66 9.79 -16.70 35.43
CA LEU A 66 10.88 -17.18 36.29
C LEU A 66 11.78 -18.22 35.61
N ARG A 67 11.43 -18.67 34.40
CA ARG A 67 12.32 -19.54 33.61
C ARG A 67 13.60 -18.77 33.35
N ARG A 68 14.74 -19.29 33.81
CA ARG A 68 16.04 -18.67 33.59
C ARG A 68 16.41 -18.74 32.11
N ALA A 69 16.82 -19.94 31.67
CA ALA A 69 17.22 -20.23 30.28
C ALA A 69 16.53 -21.48 29.73
N GLU A 70 15.57 -22.06 30.46
CA GLU A 70 14.88 -23.25 30.00
C GLU A 70 13.92 -22.92 28.85
N PRO A 71 13.89 -23.74 27.77
CA PRO A 71 12.91 -23.56 26.70
C PRO A 71 11.48 -23.76 27.19
N LEU A 72 10.55 -22.91 26.74
CA LEU A 72 9.13 -22.97 27.10
C LEU A 72 8.50 -24.34 26.86
N ARG A 73 8.94 -25.07 25.83
CA ARG A 73 8.47 -26.43 25.54
C ARG A 73 8.68 -27.40 26.70
N ARG A 74 9.73 -27.22 27.52
CA ARG A 74 9.99 -28.06 28.70
C ARG A 74 9.22 -27.53 29.90
N SER A 75 9.36 -26.25 30.20
CA SER A 75 8.79 -25.65 31.42
C SER A 75 7.26 -25.65 31.42
N LEU A 76 6.61 -25.57 30.25
CA LEU A 76 5.15 -25.60 30.13
C LEU A 76 4.54 -26.97 29.86
N LYS A 77 5.36 -28.02 29.69
CA LYS A 77 4.89 -29.39 29.44
C LYS A 77 3.79 -29.86 30.41
N PRO A 78 3.86 -29.58 31.74
CA PRO A 78 2.83 -30.02 32.69
C PRO A 78 1.44 -29.38 32.47
N TYR A 79 1.38 -28.24 31.79
CA TYR A 79 0.17 -27.44 31.65
C TYR A 79 -0.54 -27.67 30.30
N GLU A 80 0.09 -28.39 29.37
CA GLU A 80 -0.39 -28.57 27.99
C GLU A 80 -1.81 -29.12 27.90
N CYS A 81 -2.11 -30.19 28.65
CA CYS A 81 -3.43 -30.83 28.61
C CYS A 81 -4.55 -29.92 29.14
N LYS A 82 -4.23 -28.95 30.00
CA LYS A 82 -5.18 -28.00 30.59
C LYS A 82 -5.28 -26.70 29.80
N PHE A 83 -4.36 -26.45 28.87
CA PHE A 83 -4.27 -25.21 28.13
C PHE A 83 -5.40 -25.08 27.09
N ARG A 84 -5.94 -23.87 26.97
CA ARG A 84 -7.06 -23.49 26.09
C ARG A 84 -6.76 -22.14 25.48
N THR A 85 -7.41 -21.82 24.37
CA THR A 85 -7.12 -20.58 23.64
C THR A 85 -7.46 -19.32 24.44
N ASP A 86 -8.47 -19.36 25.31
CA ASP A 86 -8.77 -18.24 26.22
C ASP A 86 -7.61 -17.98 27.21
N HIS A 87 -6.90 -19.03 27.66
CA HIS A 87 -5.72 -18.89 28.52
C HIS A 87 -4.55 -18.17 27.84
N LEU A 88 -4.40 -18.31 26.51
CA LEU A 88 -3.37 -17.62 25.74
C LEU A 88 -3.52 -16.10 25.90
N ILE A 89 -4.73 -15.58 25.69
CA ILE A 89 -5.04 -14.15 25.78
C ILE A 89 -4.77 -13.65 27.20
N TRP A 90 -5.25 -14.37 28.22
CA TRP A 90 -5.05 -13.95 29.61
C TRP A 90 -3.58 -13.93 30.02
N VAL A 91 -2.77 -14.89 29.58
CA VAL A 91 -1.33 -14.88 29.82
C VAL A 91 -0.68 -13.72 29.05
N LEU A 92 -1.03 -13.49 27.77
CA LEU A 92 -0.55 -12.36 26.97
C LEU A 92 -0.80 -11.03 27.69
N MET A 93 -1.97 -10.84 28.30
CA MET A 93 -2.28 -9.63 29.08
C MET A 93 -1.31 -9.42 30.25
N LYS A 94 -0.80 -10.50 30.86
CA LYS A 94 0.14 -10.44 32.00
C LYS A 94 1.60 -10.27 31.58
N ILE A 95 1.93 -10.53 30.32
CA ILE A 95 3.28 -10.45 29.77
C ILE A 95 3.44 -9.38 28.68
N LYS A 96 2.39 -8.61 28.37
CA LYS A 96 2.35 -7.65 27.24
C LYS A 96 3.48 -6.62 27.20
N CYS A 97 4.15 -6.37 28.32
CA CYS A 97 5.28 -5.44 28.40
C CYS A 97 6.63 -6.07 28.00
N ASP A 98 6.71 -7.39 27.84
CA ASP A 98 7.91 -8.11 27.41
C ASP A 98 7.66 -8.74 26.04
N TYR A 99 8.07 -8.02 24.99
CA TYR A 99 7.80 -8.40 23.60
C TYR A 99 8.43 -9.75 23.21
N ARG A 100 9.66 -10.03 23.64
CA ARG A 100 10.32 -11.30 23.33
C ARG A 100 9.59 -12.46 23.98
N LEU A 101 9.18 -12.27 25.23
CA LEU A 101 8.41 -13.24 25.98
C LEU A 101 7.04 -13.53 25.35
N VAL A 102 6.38 -12.50 24.83
CA VAL A 102 5.13 -12.60 24.06
C VAL A 102 5.31 -13.49 22.84
N LEU A 103 6.35 -13.25 22.03
CA LEU A 103 6.60 -14.05 20.82
C LEU A 103 6.91 -15.51 21.17
N ASP A 104 7.84 -15.75 22.10
CA ASP A 104 8.20 -17.09 22.55
C ASP A 104 6.98 -17.90 23.00
N PHE A 105 6.10 -17.26 23.79
CA PHE A 105 4.90 -17.89 24.31
C PHE A 105 3.84 -18.12 23.22
N PHE A 106 3.68 -17.17 22.31
CA PHE A 106 2.77 -17.30 21.18
C PHE A 106 3.19 -18.42 20.23
N ASP A 107 4.48 -18.53 19.90
CA ASP A 107 5.02 -19.61 19.08
C ASP A 107 4.87 -20.98 19.75
N TRP A 108 5.10 -21.04 21.06
CA TRP A 108 4.85 -22.25 21.84
C TRP A 108 3.37 -22.69 21.73
N ALA A 109 2.43 -21.75 21.83
CA ALA A 109 1.00 -22.02 21.73
C ALA A 109 0.60 -22.44 20.31
N ARG A 110 1.05 -21.71 19.27
CA ARG A 110 0.76 -21.96 17.86
C ARG A 110 1.26 -23.32 17.38
N SER A 111 2.37 -23.80 17.94
CA SER A 111 2.92 -25.12 17.59
C SER A 111 2.10 -26.32 18.07
N ARG A 112 1.07 -26.11 18.90
CA ARG A 112 0.28 -27.19 19.52
C ARG A 112 -1.18 -27.18 19.07
N ARG A 113 -1.74 -26.00 18.82
CA ARG A 113 -3.10 -25.80 18.34
C ARG A 113 -3.11 -24.57 17.44
N ASP A 114 -4.02 -24.54 16.47
CA ASP A 114 -4.24 -23.34 15.67
C ASP A 114 -4.51 -22.15 16.59
N SER A 115 -3.68 -21.11 16.49
CA SER A 115 -3.91 -19.84 17.16
C SER A 115 -5.25 -19.29 16.67
N ASN A 116 -6.12 -18.88 17.59
CA ASN A 116 -7.34 -18.18 17.19
C ASN A 116 -6.97 -16.82 16.60
N LEU A 117 -7.86 -16.29 15.76
CA LEU A 117 -7.66 -15.01 15.11
C LEU A 117 -7.45 -13.87 16.10
N GLU A 118 -8.09 -13.94 17.28
CA GLU A 118 -7.99 -12.93 18.33
C GLU A 118 -6.57 -12.79 18.86
N SER A 119 -5.93 -13.91 19.22
CA SER A 119 -4.54 -13.91 19.68
C SER A 119 -3.57 -13.47 18.58
N LEU A 120 -3.87 -13.78 17.31
CA LEU A 120 -3.09 -13.29 16.19
C LEU A 120 -3.15 -11.76 16.08
N CYS A 121 -4.35 -11.17 16.09
CA CYS A 121 -4.52 -9.71 16.07
C CYS A 121 -3.80 -9.03 17.23
N ILE A 122 -3.92 -9.59 18.45
CA ILE A 122 -3.24 -9.09 19.66
C ILE A 122 -1.72 -9.08 19.49
N VAL A 123 -1.12 -10.17 19.03
CA VAL A 123 0.33 -10.25 18.87
C VAL A 123 0.80 -9.37 17.71
N THR A 124 0.00 -9.21 16.65
CA THR A 124 0.27 -8.24 15.59
C THR A 124 0.30 -6.80 16.14
N HIS A 125 -0.67 -6.40 16.98
CA HIS A 125 -0.64 -5.09 17.64
C HIS A 125 0.65 -4.86 18.43
N LEU A 126 1.05 -5.85 19.24
CA LEU A 126 2.26 -5.79 20.05
C LEU A 126 3.54 -5.75 19.22
N ALA A 127 3.59 -6.45 18.08
CA ALA A 127 4.71 -6.42 17.15
C ALA A 127 4.88 -5.05 16.51
N VAL A 128 3.79 -4.44 16.03
CA VAL A 128 3.83 -3.08 15.46
C VAL A 128 4.20 -2.04 16.52
N ALA A 129 3.65 -2.14 17.72
CA ALA A 129 4.01 -1.27 18.84
C ALA A 129 5.51 -1.36 19.20
N SER A 130 6.09 -2.56 19.05
CA SER A 130 7.52 -2.82 19.24
C SER A 130 8.39 -2.47 18.03
N LYS A 131 7.80 -1.90 16.96
CA LYS A 131 8.44 -1.56 15.68
C LYS A 131 8.98 -2.76 14.87
N ASP A 132 8.53 -3.98 15.18
CA ASP A 132 8.86 -5.18 14.42
C ASP A 132 7.80 -5.42 13.33
N LEU A 133 7.90 -4.62 12.27
CA LEU A 133 6.95 -4.68 11.14
C LEU A 133 7.08 -5.98 10.34
N GLN A 134 8.25 -6.62 10.36
CA GLN A 134 8.49 -7.88 9.66
C GLN A 134 7.72 -9.03 10.32
N VAL A 135 7.80 -9.14 11.65
CA VAL A 135 7.00 -10.13 12.39
C VAL A 135 5.52 -9.81 12.27
N ALA A 136 5.10 -8.55 12.39
CA ALA A 136 3.69 -8.17 12.22
C ALA A 136 3.14 -8.59 10.85
N HIS A 137 3.89 -8.31 9.78
CA HIS A 137 3.53 -8.68 8.41
C HIS A 137 3.47 -10.20 8.23
N SER A 138 4.48 -10.93 8.72
CA SER A 138 4.49 -12.41 8.68
C SER A 138 3.31 -13.03 9.43
N LEU A 139 2.94 -12.48 10.59
CA LEU A 139 1.79 -12.95 11.37
C LEU A 139 0.49 -12.79 10.57
N VAL A 140 0.25 -11.61 9.99
CA VAL A 140 -0.95 -11.36 9.17
C VAL A 140 -0.95 -12.24 7.93
N SER A 141 0.18 -12.35 7.22
CA SER A 141 0.35 -13.19 6.02
C SER A 141 0.09 -14.66 6.32
N SER A 142 0.54 -15.17 7.47
CA SER A 142 0.33 -16.56 7.88
C SER A 142 -1.13 -16.94 8.06
N PHE A 143 -2.02 -15.95 8.23
CA PHE A 143 -3.46 -16.21 8.25
C PHE A 143 -3.98 -16.57 6.87
N TRP A 144 -3.45 -15.96 5.80
CA TRP A 144 -3.89 -16.17 4.42
C TRP A 144 -3.24 -17.35 3.71
N GLU A 145 -2.15 -17.88 4.27
CA GLU A 145 -1.52 -19.12 3.78
C GLU A 145 -2.33 -20.38 4.12
N ARG A 146 -3.38 -20.29 4.95
CA ARG A 146 -4.15 -21.47 5.39
C ARG A 146 -5.01 -22.04 4.25
N PRO A 147 -5.01 -23.37 4.04
CA PRO A 147 -5.84 -23.97 3.00
C PRO A 147 -7.34 -23.83 3.32
N LYS A 148 -8.16 -23.51 2.30
CA LYS A 148 -9.65 -23.46 2.35
C LYS A 148 -10.29 -22.25 3.05
N LEU A 149 -9.63 -21.10 3.11
CA LEU A 149 -10.28 -19.88 3.61
C LEU A 149 -11.40 -19.41 2.68
N ASN A 150 -12.57 -19.14 3.23
CA ASN A 150 -13.55 -18.27 2.56
C ASN A 150 -13.03 -16.84 2.64
N VAL A 151 -12.40 -16.42 1.55
CA VAL A 151 -11.69 -15.16 1.35
C VAL A 151 -12.54 -13.98 1.85
N THR A 152 -13.75 -13.77 1.33
CA THR A 152 -14.58 -12.59 1.61
C THR A 152 -14.97 -12.44 3.09
N ASP A 153 -15.50 -13.49 3.72
CA ASP A 153 -15.98 -13.42 5.11
C ASP A 153 -14.82 -13.31 6.11
N SER A 154 -13.67 -13.90 5.76
CA SER A 154 -12.50 -13.91 6.64
C SER A 154 -11.87 -12.51 6.78
N PHE A 155 -11.94 -11.64 5.76
CA PHE A 155 -11.38 -10.28 5.87
C PHE A 155 -12.19 -9.37 6.76
N VAL A 156 -13.52 -9.40 6.61
CA VAL A 156 -14.41 -8.61 7.45
C VAL A 156 -14.19 -9.01 8.90
N GLN A 157 -14.12 -10.31 9.17
CA GLN A 157 -13.82 -10.85 10.48
C GLN A 157 -12.44 -10.43 11.00
N PHE A 158 -11.39 -10.51 10.17
CA PHE A 158 -10.04 -10.08 10.57
C PHE A 158 -10.01 -8.61 10.92
N PHE A 159 -10.53 -7.75 10.05
CA PHE A 159 -10.54 -6.32 10.26
C PHE A 159 -11.36 -5.95 11.51
N ASP A 160 -12.56 -6.53 11.67
CA ASP A 160 -13.39 -6.27 12.84
C ASP A 160 -12.70 -6.68 14.14
N LEU A 161 -11.98 -7.81 14.12
CA LEU A 161 -11.24 -8.25 15.31
C LEU A 161 -9.99 -7.42 15.56
N LEU A 162 -9.32 -6.95 14.51
CA LEU A 162 -8.18 -6.03 14.61
C LEU A 162 -8.61 -4.70 15.22
N VAL A 163 -9.75 -4.14 14.78
CA VAL A 163 -10.39 -2.97 15.37
C VAL A 163 -10.83 -3.26 16.81
N TYR A 164 -11.46 -4.40 17.07
CA TYR A 164 -11.96 -4.78 18.39
C TYR A 164 -10.85 -4.86 19.44
N THR A 165 -9.68 -5.35 19.05
CA THR A 165 -8.51 -5.52 19.92
C THR A 165 -7.60 -4.29 19.96
N TYR A 166 -7.91 -3.21 19.23
CA TYR A 166 -6.96 -2.11 19.03
C TYR A 166 -6.67 -1.30 20.32
N LYS A 167 -7.70 -0.95 21.09
CA LYS A 167 -7.61 0.05 22.18
C LYS A 167 -6.69 -0.36 23.35
N ASP A 168 -6.70 -1.63 23.75
CA ASP A 168 -6.17 -2.08 25.04
C ASP A 168 -4.73 -2.65 25.01
N TRP A 169 -4.13 -2.73 23.82
CA TRP A 169 -2.85 -3.40 23.58
C TRP A 169 -1.69 -2.46 23.24
N GLY A 170 -1.86 -1.14 23.42
CA GLY A 170 -0.82 -0.15 23.10
C GLY A 170 -0.54 -0.07 21.60
N SER A 171 -1.56 -0.37 20.80
CA SER A 171 -1.49 -0.51 19.35
C SER A 171 -1.13 0.81 18.67
N ASP A 172 -0.43 0.69 17.55
CA ASP A 172 -0.06 1.80 16.68
C ASP A 172 -0.90 1.72 15.39
N PRO A 173 -1.41 2.85 14.85
CA PRO A 173 -2.23 2.87 13.64
C PRO A 173 -1.60 2.15 12.43
N ARG A 174 -0.27 2.05 12.37
CA ARG A 174 0.46 1.31 11.33
C ARG A 174 0.07 -0.17 11.25
N VAL A 175 -0.59 -0.72 12.26
CA VAL A 175 -1.15 -2.08 12.18
C VAL A 175 -2.17 -2.22 11.05
N PHE A 176 -2.91 -1.16 10.75
CA PHE A 176 -3.87 -1.16 9.65
C PHE A 176 -3.17 -1.00 8.30
N ASP A 177 -2.04 -0.27 8.23
CA ASP A 177 -1.16 -0.26 7.06
C ASP A 177 -0.62 -1.66 6.77
N VAL A 178 -0.07 -2.35 7.77
CA VAL A 178 0.43 -3.73 7.62
C VAL A 178 -0.68 -4.65 7.11
N PHE A 179 -1.87 -4.58 7.73
CA PHE A 179 -3.01 -5.38 7.28
C PHE A 179 -3.38 -5.08 5.82
N PHE A 180 -3.49 -3.81 5.45
CA PHE A 180 -3.82 -3.40 4.10
C PHE A 180 -2.77 -3.85 3.08
N GLN A 181 -1.47 -3.67 3.38
CA GLN A 181 -0.36 -4.07 2.51
C GLN A 181 -0.42 -5.58 2.20
N VAL A 182 -0.64 -6.41 3.22
CA VAL A 182 -0.78 -7.86 3.03
C VAL A 182 -1.94 -8.19 2.08
N LEU A 183 -3.09 -7.52 2.20
CA LEU A 183 -4.21 -7.74 1.25
C LEU A 183 -3.81 -7.42 -0.19
N VAL A 184 -3.06 -6.33 -0.40
CA VAL A 184 -2.60 -5.92 -1.73
C VAL A 184 -1.60 -6.92 -2.31
N GLU A 185 -0.66 -7.40 -1.50
CA GLU A 185 0.36 -8.38 -1.91
C GLU A 185 -0.26 -9.71 -2.32
N PHE A 186 -1.28 -10.18 -1.60
CA PHE A 186 -2.07 -11.37 -1.96
C PHE A 186 -3.01 -11.13 -3.15
N GLY A 187 -3.01 -9.92 -3.74
CA GLY A 187 -3.81 -9.59 -4.94
C GLY A 187 -5.29 -9.31 -4.66
N MET A 188 -5.67 -9.13 -3.40
CA MET A 188 -7.06 -8.98 -2.95
C MET A 188 -7.50 -7.51 -3.03
N LEU A 189 -7.37 -6.91 -4.22
CA LEU A 189 -7.46 -5.46 -4.43
C LEU A 189 -8.86 -4.86 -4.15
N ARG A 190 -9.92 -5.65 -4.38
CA ARG A 190 -11.30 -5.24 -4.07
C ARG A 190 -11.55 -5.20 -2.56
N GLU A 191 -11.02 -6.18 -1.83
CA GLU A 191 -11.21 -6.28 -0.39
C GLU A 191 -10.35 -5.24 0.34
N ALA A 192 -9.13 -4.98 -0.16
CA ALA A 192 -8.30 -3.87 0.28
C ALA A 192 -9.06 -2.53 0.19
N ARG A 193 -9.78 -2.26 -0.92
CA ARG A 193 -10.61 -1.04 -1.05
C ARG A 193 -11.73 -0.97 -0.01
N LYS A 194 -12.47 -2.07 0.22
CA LYS A 194 -13.53 -2.11 1.25
C LYS A 194 -12.98 -1.88 2.66
N VAL A 195 -11.82 -2.46 2.97
CA VAL A 195 -11.13 -2.27 4.24
C VAL A 195 -10.75 -0.81 4.41
N PHE A 196 -10.17 -0.17 3.38
CA PHE A 196 -9.87 1.25 3.41
C PHE A 196 -11.13 2.11 3.66
N GLU A 197 -12.22 1.87 2.93
CA GLU A 197 -13.50 2.55 3.17
C GLU A 197 -14.00 2.38 4.61
N LYS A 198 -13.80 1.19 5.20
CA LYS A 198 -14.19 0.90 6.58
C LYS A 198 -13.26 1.58 7.60
N MET A 199 -11.97 1.69 7.32
CA MET A 199 -10.97 2.40 8.13
C MET A 199 -11.31 3.88 8.30
N LEU A 200 -11.84 4.53 7.25
CA LEU A 200 -12.25 5.93 7.30
C LEU A 200 -13.33 6.20 8.35
N ASN A 201 -14.21 5.22 8.63
CA ASN A 201 -15.21 5.34 9.71
C ASN A 201 -14.58 5.50 11.09
N TYR A 202 -13.33 5.08 11.27
CA TYR A 202 -12.56 5.20 12.52
C TYR A 202 -11.55 6.36 12.46
N GLY A 203 -11.62 7.22 11.43
CA GLY A 203 -10.68 8.32 11.24
C GLY A 203 -9.27 7.87 10.86
N LEU A 204 -9.10 6.63 10.37
CA LEU A 204 -7.82 6.08 9.97
C LEU A 204 -7.57 6.35 8.49
N VAL A 205 -6.45 7.01 8.19
CA VAL A 205 -5.96 7.24 6.82
C VAL A 205 -4.68 6.43 6.63
N LEU A 206 -4.57 5.75 5.49
CA LEU A 206 -3.39 4.96 5.13
C LEU A 206 -2.19 5.86 4.83
N SER A 207 -0.98 5.33 5.06
CA SER A 207 0.25 5.96 4.58
C SER A 207 0.30 6.00 3.05
N VAL A 208 1.07 6.97 2.52
CA VAL A 208 1.31 7.07 1.08
C VAL A 208 2.06 5.86 0.55
N GLU A 209 2.92 5.22 1.35
CA GLU A 209 3.58 3.96 0.98
C GLU A 209 2.57 2.84 0.72
N SER A 210 1.63 2.62 1.65
CA SER A 210 0.57 1.62 1.50
C SER A 210 -0.32 1.91 0.28
N CYS A 211 -0.68 3.17 0.07
CA CYS A 211 -1.48 3.56 -1.10
C CYS A 211 -0.69 3.42 -2.42
N ASN A 212 0.61 3.69 -2.42
CA ASN A 212 1.48 3.48 -3.59
C ASN A 212 1.61 2.00 -3.93
N LEU A 213 1.72 1.12 -2.93
CA LEU A 213 1.68 -0.34 -3.15
C LEU A 213 0.37 -0.76 -3.83
N TYR A 214 -0.76 -0.20 -3.40
CA TYR A 214 -2.06 -0.46 -4.02
C TYR A 214 -2.13 0.02 -5.46
N LEU A 215 -1.70 1.26 -5.73
CA LEU A 215 -1.64 1.83 -7.08
C LEU A 215 -0.71 1.01 -7.98
N ASP A 216 0.46 0.62 -7.50
CA ASP A 216 1.42 -0.20 -8.26
C ASP A 216 0.80 -1.55 -8.62
N ARG A 217 0.14 -2.21 -7.67
CA ARG A 217 -0.50 -3.50 -7.93
C ARG A 217 -1.64 -3.39 -8.94
N LEU A 218 -2.43 -2.32 -8.90
CA LEU A 218 -3.45 -2.00 -9.91
C LEU A 218 -2.84 -1.71 -11.28
N SER A 219 -1.68 -1.06 -11.34
CA SER A 219 -0.99 -0.69 -12.59
C SER A 219 -0.47 -1.88 -13.40
N LYS A 220 -0.30 -3.03 -12.74
CA LYS A 220 0.19 -4.27 -13.36
C LYS A 220 -0.87 -5.00 -14.20
N ASP A 221 -2.15 -4.72 -13.98
CA ASP A 221 -3.26 -5.29 -14.76
C ASP A 221 -3.95 -4.16 -15.54
N CYS A 222 -3.88 -4.21 -16.87
CA CYS A 222 -4.44 -3.17 -17.73
C CYS A 222 -5.95 -2.96 -17.53
N ASN A 223 -6.67 -4.01 -17.09
CA ASN A 223 -8.10 -3.92 -16.78
C ASN A 223 -8.37 -3.09 -15.52
N GLN A 224 -7.36 -2.96 -14.65
CA GLN A 224 -7.44 -2.26 -13.36
C GLN A 224 -6.75 -0.89 -13.39
N SER A 225 -6.05 -0.54 -14.47
CA SER A 225 -5.46 0.80 -14.65
C SER A 225 -6.51 1.92 -14.58
N ALA A 226 -7.75 1.66 -15.02
CA ALA A 226 -8.86 2.60 -14.85
C ALA A 226 -9.21 2.82 -13.35
N THR A 227 -9.20 1.75 -12.55
CA THR A 227 -9.41 1.82 -11.11
C THR A 227 -8.30 2.61 -10.41
N ALA A 228 -7.04 2.48 -10.83
CA ALA A 228 -5.94 3.28 -10.29
C ALA A 228 -6.17 4.79 -10.48
N VAL A 229 -6.69 5.21 -11.64
CA VAL A 229 -7.03 6.61 -11.91
C VAL A 229 -8.16 7.10 -11.01
N ILE A 230 -9.17 6.27 -10.77
CA ILE A 230 -10.28 6.59 -9.85
C ILE A 230 -9.75 6.77 -8.42
N VAL A 231 -8.98 5.80 -7.92
CA VAL A 231 -8.36 5.82 -6.59
C VAL A 231 -7.49 7.06 -6.40
N PHE A 232 -6.67 7.41 -7.40
CA PHE A 232 -5.83 8.60 -7.37
C PHE A 232 -6.60 9.91 -7.21
N ARG A 233 -7.84 9.97 -7.72
CA ARG A 233 -8.71 11.14 -7.58
C ARG A 233 -9.49 11.14 -6.27
N GLU A 234 -9.88 9.96 -5.79
CA GLU A 234 -10.71 9.80 -4.59
C GLU A 234 -9.94 9.93 -3.29
N PHE A 235 -8.78 9.27 -3.17
CA PHE A 235 -8.06 9.16 -1.90
C PHE A 235 -7.56 10.51 -1.31
N PRO A 236 -7.18 11.52 -2.12
CA PRO A 236 -6.89 12.84 -1.59
C PRO A 236 -8.07 13.54 -0.91
N GLN A 237 -9.30 13.20 -1.31
CA GLN A 237 -10.51 13.78 -0.72
C GLN A 237 -10.72 13.30 0.73
N VAL A 238 -10.08 12.20 1.10
CA VAL A 238 -10.16 11.59 2.44
C VAL A 238 -8.83 11.70 3.22
N GLY A 239 -7.91 12.56 2.75
CA GLY A 239 -6.70 12.94 3.50
C GLY A 239 -5.40 12.28 3.05
N VAL A 240 -5.39 11.46 1.98
CA VAL A 240 -4.14 10.89 1.45
C VAL A 240 -3.34 11.95 0.70
N CYS A 241 -2.07 12.13 1.06
CA CYS A 241 -1.16 13.06 0.38
C CYS A 241 -0.26 12.30 -0.59
N TRP A 242 -0.53 12.44 -1.90
CA TRP A 242 0.28 11.83 -2.95
C TRP A 242 1.70 12.39 -3.03
N ASN A 243 2.64 11.59 -3.54
CA ASN A 243 4.02 11.98 -3.78
C ASN A 243 4.44 11.67 -5.23
N VAL A 244 5.71 11.95 -5.56
CA VAL A 244 6.31 11.72 -6.89
C VAL A 244 6.05 10.30 -7.40
N ALA A 245 6.22 9.29 -6.55
CA ALA A 245 5.99 7.89 -6.92
C ALA A 245 4.51 7.63 -7.26
N SER A 246 3.57 8.19 -6.50
CA SER A 246 2.13 8.08 -6.80
C SER A 246 1.79 8.63 -8.18
N TYR A 247 2.34 9.80 -8.52
CA TYR A 247 2.16 10.41 -9.83
C TYR A 247 2.75 9.55 -10.94
N ASN A 248 3.97 9.05 -10.77
CA ASN A 248 4.64 8.19 -11.75
C ASN A 248 3.82 6.93 -12.07
N ILE A 249 3.29 6.27 -11.03
CA ILE A 249 2.44 5.08 -11.20
C ILE A 249 1.18 5.42 -12.01
N VAL A 250 0.50 6.52 -11.69
CA VAL A 250 -0.78 6.84 -12.35
C VAL A 250 -0.57 7.40 -13.75
N ILE A 251 0.50 8.15 -14.00
CA ILE A 251 0.93 8.54 -15.35
C ILE A 251 1.12 7.28 -16.20
N HIS A 252 1.79 6.26 -15.65
CA HIS A 252 1.95 4.97 -16.33
C HIS A 252 0.61 4.30 -16.66
N CYS A 253 -0.30 4.21 -15.68
CA CYS A 253 -1.66 3.69 -15.89
C CYS A 253 -2.41 4.43 -17.02
N VAL A 254 -2.36 5.76 -17.02
CA VAL A 254 -3.03 6.59 -18.04
C VAL A 254 -2.41 6.38 -19.43
N CYS A 255 -1.08 6.20 -19.49
CA CYS A 255 -0.40 5.82 -20.73
C CYS A 255 -0.83 4.43 -21.24
N GLN A 256 -0.98 3.44 -20.35
CA GLN A 256 -1.47 2.10 -20.71
C GLN A 256 -2.90 2.14 -21.28
N LEU A 257 -3.74 3.04 -20.77
CA LEU A 257 -5.10 3.29 -21.28
C LEU A 257 -5.13 4.07 -22.60
N GLY A 258 -3.97 4.43 -23.17
CA GLY A 258 -3.84 5.19 -24.41
C GLY A 258 -4.18 6.68 -24.30
N ARG A 259 -4.39 7.20 -23.08
CA ARG A 259 -4.82 8.58 -22.82
C ARG A 259 -3.62 9.50 -22.64
N ILE A 260 -2.68 9.49 -23.60
CA ILE A 260 -1.34 10.11 -23.48
C ILE A 260 -1.40 11.61 -23.19
N ILE A 261 -2.38 12.32 -23.75
CA ILE A 261 -2.57 13.76 -23.49
C ILE A 261 -2.87 14.01 -22.01
N GLU A 262 -3.68 13.17 -21.38
CA GLU A 262 -3.96 13.29 -19.95
C GLU A 262 -2.74 12.89 -19.09
N ALA A 263 -1.96 11.89 -19.53
CA ALA A 263 -0.71 11.54 -18.85
C ALA A 263 0.29 12.71 -18.85
N HIS A 264 0.42 13.42 -19.96
CA HIS A 264 1.22 14.65 -20.04
C HIS A 264 0.62 15.74 -19.15
N HIS A 265 -0.70 15.92 -19.13
CA HIS A 265 -1.30 16.87 -18.20
C HIS A 265 -1.04 16.53 -16.73
N LEU A 266 -0.99 15.25 -16.36
CA LEU A 266 -0.61 14.83 -15.00
C LEU A 266 0.84 15.19 -14.65
N LEU A 267 1.76 15.08 -15.60
CA LEU A 267 3.14 15.54 -15.46
C LEU A 267 3.20 17.05 -15.16
N LEU A 268 2.46 17.86 -15.92
CA LEU A 268 2.39 19.32 -15.69
C LEU A 268 1.69 19.67 -14.37
N LEU A 269 0.62 18.94 -14.03
CA LEU A 269 -0.11 19.12 -12.78
C LEU A 269 0.77 18.84 -11.55
N MET A 270 1.66 17.86 -11.66
CA MET A 270 2.63 17.53 -10.62
C MET A 270 3.54 18.74 -10.31
N GLU A 271 4.03 19.43 -11.35
CA GLU A 271 4.82 20.66 -11.20
C GLU A 271 4.03 21.81 -10.60
N LEU A 272 2.80 22.01 -11.08
CA LEU A 272 1.90 23.04 -10.57
C LEU A 272 1.57 22.85 -9.08
N LYS A 273 1.59 21.61 -8.61
CA LYS A 273 1.40 21.26 -7.18
C LYS A 273 2.70 21.31 -6.37
N GLY A 274 3.81 21.74 -6.96
CA GLY A 274 5.09 21.92 -6.27
C GLY A 274 5.93 20.65 -6.15
N TYR A 275 5.54 19.55 -6.79
CA TYR A 275 6.39 18.37 -6.88
C TYR A 275 7.40 18.56 -8.03
N THR A 276 8.57 17.95 -7.92
CA THR A 276 9.59 17.96 -8.97
C THR A 276 9.55 16.65 -9.75
N PRO A 277 9.06 16.63 -11.00
CA PRO A 277 9.12 15.44 -11.84
C PRO A 277 10.54 14.94 -11.99
N ASP A 278 10.71 13.63 -11.92
CA ASP A 278 12.00 12.98 -12.01
C ASP A 278 12.20 12.34 -13.38
N VAL A 279 13.32 11.63 -13.54
CA VAL A 279 13.61 10.87 -14.76
C VAL A 279 12.46 9.91 -15.08
N ILE A 280 11.89 9.23 -14.09
CA ILE A 280 10.80 8.27 -14.28
C ILE A 280 9.54 8.97 -14.79
N SER A 281 9.20 10.15 -14.25
CA SER A 281 8.04 10.94 -14.71
C SER A 281 8.12 11.26 -16.21
N TYR A 282 9.25 11.80 -16.65
CA TYR A 282 9.48 12.15 -18.06
C TYR A 282 9.57 10.92 -18.95
N SER A 283 10.37 9.92 -18.56
CA SER A 283 10.53 8.65 -19.29
C SER A 283 9.18 7.99 -19.55
N THR A 284 8.26 8.02 -18.59
CA THR A 284 6.94 7.40 -18.70
C THR A 284 6.07 8.10 -19.75
N VAL A 285 6.00 9.43 -19.74
CA VAL A 285 5.23 10.20 -20.74
C VAL A 285 5.87 10.12 -22.12
N ILE A 286 7.20 10.19 -22.21
CA ILE A 286 7.95 10.02 -23.46
C ILE A 286 7.64 8.65 -24.08
N ASN A 287 7.71 7.57 -23.30
CA ASN A 287 7.34 6.25 -23.79
C ASN A 287 5.88 6.20 -24.26
N GLY A 288 4.97 6.86 -23.53
CA GLY A 288 3.59 7.08 -23.96
C GLY A 288 3.51 7.67 -25.37
N TYR A 289 4.20 8.78 -25.65
CA TYR A 289 4.22 9.38 -26.99
C TYR A 289 4.92 8.52 -28.04
N CYS A 290 6.00 7.83 -27.67
CA CYS A 290 6.71 6.94 -28.59
C CYS A 290 5.80 5.82 -29.10
N ARG A 291 4.99 5.21 -28.21
CA ARG A 291 4.05 4.15 -28.60
C ARG A 291 2.97 4.60 -29.58
N PHE A 292 2.68 5.91 -29.64
CA PHE A 292 1.70 6.52 -30.52
C PHE A 292 2.33 7.25 -31.72
N GLY A 293 3.65 7.19 -31.89
CA GLY A 293 4.34 7.77 -33.05
C GLY A 293 4.53 9.29 -33.02
N GLU A 294 4.32 9.94 -31.88
CA GLU A 294 4.31 11.40 -31.73
C GLU A 294 5.72 11.97 -31.52
N LEU A 295 6.60 11.79 -32.51
CA LEU A 295 8.03 12.09 -32.42
C LEU A 295 8.35 13.55 -32.06
N GLU A 296 7.58 14.51 -32.54
CA GLU A 296 7.81 15.93 -32.23
C GLU A 296 7.63 16.23 -30.72
N LYS A 297 6.63 15.61 -30.09
CA LYS A 297 6.39 15.76 -28.64
C LYS A 297 7.47 15.06 -27.83
N VAL A 298 7.96 13.92 -28.30
CA VAL A 298 9.09 13.20 -27.71
C VAL A 298 10.32 14.10 -27.63
N TRP A 299 10.73 14.73 -28.73
CA TRP A 299 11.89 15.63 -28.73
C TRP A 299 11.72 16.84 -27.81
N LYS A 300 10.53 17.46 -27.80
CA LYS A 300 10.22 18.58 -26.90
C LYS A 300 10.38 18.18 -25.43
N LEU A 301 9.88 17.02 -25.03
CA LEU A 301 10.00 16.51 -23.66
C LEU A 301 11.44 16.17 -23.28
N ILE A 302 12.24 15.64 -24.21
CA ILE A 302 13.68 15.38 -23.98
C ILE A 302 14.44 16.67 -23.73
N GLU A 303 14.22 17.70 -24.56
CA GLU A 303 14.88 18.99 -24.38
C GLU A 303 14.44 19.68 -23.09
N GLU A 304 13.15 19.56 -22.73
CA GLU A 304 12.65 20.02 -21.44
C GLU A 304 13.32 19.32 -20.26
N MET A 305 13.41 17.98 -20.31
CA MET A 305 14.07 17.15 -19.32
C MET A 305 15.54 17.56 -19.14
N LYS A 306 16.29 17.73 -20.25
CA LYS A 306 17.68 18.19 -20.23
C LYS A 306 17.84 19.60 -19.64
N ARG A 307 16.96 20.53 -20.01
CA ARG A 307 16.94 21.90 -19.48
C ARG A 307 16.70 21.92 -17.96
N LYS A 308 15.99 20.92 -17.43
CA LYS A 308 15.77 20.72 -15.99
C LYS A 308 16.91 19.94 -15.31
N GLY A 309 18.01 19.67 -16.02
CA GLY A 309 19.17 18.95 -15.48
C GLY A 309 18.97 17.43 -15.36
N LEU A 310 17.87 16.90 -15.88
CA LEU A 310 17.59 15.47 -15.91
C LEU A 310 18.19 14.85 -17.17
N LYS A 311 18.77 13.65 -17.04
CA LYS A 311 19.36 12.92 -18.16
C LYS A 311 18.46 11.75 -18.56
N PRO A 312 18.15 11.57 -19.86
CA PRO A 312 17.46 10.37 -20.32
C PRO A 312 18.19 9.11 -19.86
N ASN A 313 17.46 8.08 -19.43
CA ASN A 313 18.02 6.80 -19.02
C ASN A 313 17.99 5.79 -20.19
N SER A 314 18.49 4.56 -19.95
CA SER A 314 18.49 3.48 -20.95
C SER A 314 17.10 3.23 -21.53
N TYR A 315 16.08 3.21 -20.65
CA TYR A 315 14.68 3.02 -21.03
C TYR A 315 14.16 4.11 -21.99
N THR A 316 14.45 5.38 -21.71
CA THR A 316 14.07 6.50 -22.59
C THR A 316 14.72 6.35 -23.97
N TYR A 317 16.04 6.13 -24.01
CA TYR A 317 16.76 5.96 -25.28
C TYR A 317 16.26 4.75 -26.07
N GLY A 318 16.10 3.60 -25.42
CA GLY A 318 15.61 2.39 -26.07
C GLY A 318 14.24 2.58 -26.72
N THR A 319 13.34 3.28 -26.04
CA THR A 319 12.00 3.54 -26.58
C THR A 319 12.05 4.50 -27.80
N ILE A 320 12.93 5.50 -27.78
CA ILE A 320 13.10 6.44 -28.89
C ILE A 320 13.72 5.73 -30.10
N ILE A 321 14.80 4.96 -29.88
CA ILE A 321 15.48 4.19 -30.93
C ILE A 321 14.49 3.22 -31.58
N LEU A 322 13.70 2.51 -30.79
CA LEU A 322 12.66 1.61 -31.30
C LEU A 322 11.62 2.35 -32.15
N LEU A 323 11.17 3.54 -31.74
CA LEU A 323 10.25 4.36 -32.53
C LEU A 323 10.89 4.81 -33.86
N LEU A 324 12.14 5.28 -33.82
CA LEU A 324 12.87 5.74 -35.01
C LEU A 324 13.07 4.60 -36.01
N CYS A 325 13.45 3.40 -35.53
CA CYS A 325 13.52 2.20 -36.35
C CYS A 325 12.16 1.85 -36.97
N ARG A 326 11.07 1.88 -36.18
CA ARG A 326 9.71 1.62 -36.68
C ARG A 326 9.20 2.65 -37.69
N THR A 327 9.77 3.86 -37.69
CA THR A 327 9.43 4.94 -38.62
C THR A 327 10.44 5.07 -39.76
N CYS A 328 11.31 4.07 -39.94
CA CYS A 328 12.35 4.00 -40.98
C CYS A 328 13.37 5.15 -40.94
N LYS A 329 13.56 5.77 -39.78
CA LYS A 329 14.50 6.88 -39.57
C LYS A 329 15.83 6.38 -39.00
N LEU A 330 16.48 5.49 -39.74
CA LEU A 330 17.64 4.73 -39.24
C LEU A 330 18.84 5.60 -38.88
N THR A 331 19.09 6.68 -39.63
CA THR A 331 20.19 7.63 -39.33
C THR A 331 20.00 8.29 -37.96
N GLU A 332 18.78 8.74 -37.67
CA GLU A 332 18.44 9.36 -36.39
C GLU A 332 18.47 8.34 -35.24
N ALA A 333 18.08 7.09 -35.52
CA ALA A 333 18.19 5.99 -34.56
C ALA A 333 19.66 5.71 -34.19
N GLU A 334 20.54 5.68 -35.19
CA GLU A 334 21.98 5.50 -34.99
C GLU A 334 22.60 6.67 -34.21
N GLU A 335 22.21 7.90 -34.53
CA GLU A 335 22.64 9.09 -33.77
C GLU A 335 22.20 9.03 -32.31
N ALA A 336 20.94 8.68 -32.05
CA ALA A 336 20.42 8.51 -30.70
C ALA A 336 21.16 7.39 -29.93
N PHE A 337 21.47 6.27 -30.59
CA PHE A 337 22.25 5.19 -30.01
C PHE A 337 23.70 5.61 -29.70
N ARG A 338 24.37 6.31 -30.62
CA ARG A 338 25.72 6.83 -30.39
C ARG A 338 25.74 7.81 -29.22
N GLU A 339 24.74 8.69 -29.12
CA GLU A 339 24.62 9.64 -28.01
C GLU A 339 24.43 8.93 -26.67
N MET A 340 23.60 7.89 -26.62
CA MET A 340 23.40 7.04 -25.44
C MET A 340 24.74 6.45 -24.94
N ILE A 341 25.55 5.91 -25.85
CA ILE A 341 26.88 5.37 -25.52
C ILE A 341 27.84 6.48 -25.05
N ARG A 342 27.84 7.66 -25.70
CA ARG A 342 28.68 8.80 -25.29
C ARG A 342 28.35 9.32 -23.90
N GLN A 343 27.09 9.22 -23.48
CA GLN A 343 26.66 9.57 -22.13
C GLN A 343 26.96 8.47 -21.08
N GLY A 344 27.57 7.35 -21.48
CA GLY A 344 27.90 6.23 -20.60
C GLY A 344 26.70 5.39 -20.19
N ILE A 345 25.60 5.47 -20.93
CA ILE A 345 24.38 4.70 -20.65
C ILE A 345 24.49 3.35 -21.36
N VAL A 346 24.43 2.27 -20.58
CA VAL A 346 24.50 0.90 -21.11
C VAL A 346 23.15 0.52 -21.73
N PRO A 347 23.12 0.03 -22.99
CA PRO A 347 21.91 -0.51 -23.61
C PRO A 347 21.36 -1.70 -22.84
N ASP A 348 20.06 -1.68 -22.57
CA ASP A 348 19.36 -2.86 -22.08
C ASP A 348 19.06 -3.82 -23.24
N THR A 349 18.57 -5.02 -22.94
CA THR A 349 18.34 -6.09 -23.92
C THR A 349 17.27 -5.75 -24.98
N VAL A 350 16.59 -4.60 -24.88
CA VAL A 350 15.51 -4.18 -25.80
C VAL A 350 16.03 -3.25 -26.90
N VAL A 351 17.21 -2.65 -26.73
CA VAL A 351 17.81 -1.67 -27.67
C VAL A 351 18.54 -2.34 -28.83
#